data_AF-A0AAU7W7B0-F1
#
_entry.id   AF-A0AAU7W7B0-F1
#
_cell.length_a   1.000
_cell.length_b   1.000
_cell.length_c   1.000
_cell.angle_alpha   90.00
_cell.angle_beta   90.00
_cell.angle_gamma   90.00
#
_symmetry.space_group_name_H-M   'P 1'
#
loop_
_entity.id
_entity.type
_entity.pdbx_description
1 polymer ?
#
loop_
_entity_poly.entity_id
_entity_poly.type
_entity_poly.pdbx_seq_one_letter_code
_entity_poly.pdbx_strand_id
1 'polypeptide(L)'
;MKTGLVAMGIGAGVLALLGLVLTLFPGPSATFGWFAYQPMGDFGFVGGMPFVPTTRLWGLGLIAVALVIGAFVAGWAVGTAHASRVRR
;
A
#
# COMPACT_ATOMS: atom_id res chain seq x y z
N MET A 1 14.96 -23.82 -2.05
CA MET A 1 14.70 -22.71 -1.08
C MET A 1 15.02 -21.32 -1.65
N LYS A 2 16.18 -21.10 -2.29
CA LYS A 2 16.53 -19.78 -2.87
C LYS A 2 15.48 -19.23 -3.87
N THR A 3 14.94 -20.09 -4.73
CA THR A 3 13.89 -19.73 -5.70
C THR A 3 12.61 -19.21 -5.03
N GLY A 4 12.21 -19.77 -3.89
CA GLY A 4 11.03 -19.31 -3.14
C GLY A 4 11.21 -17.91 -2.54
N LEU A 5 12.39 -17.61 -1.98
CA LEU A 5 12.69 -16.28 -1.44
C LEU A 5 12.72 -15.20 -2.52
N VAL A 6 13.24 -15.52 -3.71
CA VAL A 6 13.22 -14.61 -4.87
C VAL A 6 11.78 -14.34 -5.29
N ALA A 7 10.94 -15.37 -5.38
CA ALA A 7 9.53 -15.21 -5.72
C ALA A 7 8.78 -14.35 -4.68
N MET A 8 9.04 -14.54 -3.38
CA MET A 8 8.49 -13.71 -2.31
C MET A 8 8.93 -12.25 -2.41
N GLY A 9 10.20 -11.99 -2.72
CA GLY A 9 10.72 -10.64 -2.92
C GLY A 9 10.07 -9.93 -4.12
N ILE A 10 9.93 -10.63 -5.25
CA ILE A 10 9.24 -10.11 -6.44
C ILE A 10 7.77 -9.82 -6.11
N GLY A 11 7.08 -10.74 -5.44
CA GLY A 11 5.70 -10.56 -5.01
C GLY A 11 5.50 -9.34 -4.11
N ALA A 12 6.39 -9.14 -3.14
CA ALA A 12 6.39 -7.94 -2.29
C ALA A 12 6.59 -6.66 -3.11
N GLY A 13 7.51 -6.66 -4.08
CA GLY A 13 7.74 -5.53 -4.97
C GLY A 13 6.50 -5.18 -5.81
N VAL A 14 5.83 -6.19 -6.37
CA VAL A 14 4.59 -6.01 -7.14
C VAL A 14 3.46 -5.46 -6.25
N LEU A 15 3.30 -5.99 -5.03
CA LEU A 15 2.29 -5.49 -4.08
C LEU A 15 2.56 -4.05 -3.65
N ALA A 16 3.83 -3.68 -3.42
CA ALA A 16 4.21 -2.32 -3.09
C ALA A 16 3.89 -1.35 -4.24
N LEU A 17 4.21 -1.73 -5.48
CA LEU A 17 3.88 -0.95 -6.66
C LEU A 17 2.37 -0.76 -6.82
N LEU A 18 1.60 -1.84 -6.67
CA LEU A 18 0.14 -1.79 -6.78
C LEU A 18 -0.46 -0.90 -5.69
N GLY A 19 0.01 -1.03 -4.44
CA GLY A 19 -0.42 -0.21 -3.33
C GLY A 19 -0.07 1.27 -3.50
N LEU A 20 1.11 1.56 -4.05
CA LEU A 20 1.54 2.92 -4.39
C LEU A 20 0.63 3.55 -5.45
N VAL A 21 0.35 2.81 -6.54
CA VAL A 21 -0.56 3.26 -7.60
C VAL A 21 -1.93 3.58 -7.01
N LEU A 22 -2.52 2.68 -6.22
CA LEU A 22 -3.84 2.90 -5.61
C LEU A 22 -3.87 4.07 -4.62
N THR A 23 -2.76 4.34 -3.94
CA THR A 23 -2.65 5.44 -2.97
C THR A 23 -2.54 6.80 -3.67
N LEU A 24 -1.86 6.84 -4.82
CA LEU A 24 -1.62 8.07 -5.58
C LEU A 24 -2.70 8.36 -6.61
N PHE A 25 -3.53 7.37 -6.96
CA PHE A 25 -4.60 7.57 -7.93
C PHE A 25 -5.70 8.45 -7.34
N PRO A 26 -6.00 9.63 -7.94
CA PRO A 26 -7.08 10.48 -7.46
C PRO A 26 -8.41 9.78 -7.68
N GLY A 27 -8.97 9.20 -6.62
CA GLY A 27 -10.31 8.63 -6.63
C GLY A 27 -11.37 9.71 -6.43
N PRO A 28 -12.57 9.56 -7.00
CA PRO A 28 -13.68 10.48 -6.73
C PRO A 28 -13.95 10.51 -5.23
N SER A 29 -13.82 11.70 -4.64
CA SER A 29 -14.22 11.96 -3.26
C SER A 29 -15.71 11.69 -3.14
N ALA A 30 -16.10 10.79 -2.22
CA ALA A 30 -17.48 10.39 -2.05
C ALA A 30 -18.36 11.61 -1.72
N THR A 31 -19.24 11.98 -2.65
CA THR A 31 -20.27 13.01 -2.45
C THR A 31 -21.59 12.30 -2.17
N PHE A 32 -22.29 12.66 -1.08
CA PHE A 32 -23.52 12.00 -0.65
C PHE A 32 -24.61 12.09 -1.74
N GLY A 33 -25.06 10.92 -2.24
CA GLY A 33 -26.33 10.81 -2.97
C GLY A 33 -27.53 11.09 -2.05
N TRP A 34 -28.64 11.53 -2.64
CA TRP A 34 -29.92 11.97 -2.05
C TRP A 34 -29.94 13.22 -1.14
N PHE A 35 -28.84 13.58 -0.47
CA PHE A 35 -28.70 14.88 0.23
C PHE A 35 -28.11 16.01 -0.62
N ALA A 36 -27.72 15.75 -1.88
CA ALA A 36 -27.10 16.72 -2.79
C ALA A 36 -28.09 17.67 -3.49
N TYR A 37 -29.17 18.10 -2.82
CA TYR A 37 -30.08 19.14 -3.31
C TYR A 37 -29.68 20.55 -2.83
N GLN A 38 -28.37 20.83 -2.71
CA GLN A 38 -27.90 22.22 -2.60
C GLN A 38 -27.31 22.63 -3.96
N PRO A 39 -27.96 23.59 -4.67
CA PRO A 39 -27.61 23.91 -6.03
C PRO A 39 -26.33 24.76 -6.07
N MET A 40 -25.46 24.43 -7.02
CA MET A 40 -24.68 25.41 -7.81
C MET A 40 -23.88 26.43 -6.99
N GLY A 41 -22.69 26.03 -6.54
CA GLY A 41 -21.62 26.96 -6.18
C GLY A 41 -20.30 26.20 -6.22
N ASP A 42 -19.33 26.70 -6.97
CA ASP A 42 -18.00 26.12 -7.26
C ASP A 42 -17.09 25.88 -6.03
N PHE A 43 -17.66 25.68 -4.85
CA PHE A 43 -16.97 25.43 -3.60
C PHE A 43 -17.50 24.12 -3.02
N GLY A 44 -16.88 23.01 -3.43
CA GLY A 44 -17.05 21.73 -2.75
C GLY A 44 -16.88 21.93 -1.24
N PHE A 45 -17.85 21.46 -0.47
CA PHE A 45 -17.96 21.54 0.99
C PHE A 45 -16.69 22.03 1.71
N VAL A 46 -16.57 23.34 1.92
CA VAL A 46 -15.52 23.94 2.74
C VAL A 46 -15.81 23.55 4.19
N GLY A 47 -15.19 22.46 4.66
CA GLY A 47 -15.37 21.94 6.02
C GLY A 47 -15.99 20.53 6.11
N GLY A 48 -16.28 19.87 4.99
CA GLY A 48 -16.62 18.44 5.00
C GLY A 48 -15.41 17.62 5.42
N MET A 49 -15.54 16.78 6.45
CA MET A 49 -14.47 15.89 6.92
C MET A 49 -13.88 15.14 5.71
N PRO A 50 -12.59 15.30 5.36
CA PRO A 50 -12.03 14.68 4.16
C PRO A 50 -12.01 13.16 4.38
N PHE A 51 -13.02 12.47 3.86
CA PHE A 51 -13.08 11.02 3.91
C PHE A 51 -11.97 10.45 3.03
N VAL A 52 -11.14 9.58 3.61
CA VAL A 52 -10.11 8.86 2.89
C VAL A 52 -10.80 7.96 1.85
N PRO A 53 -10.51 8.10 0.55
CA PRO A 53 -11.10 7.23 -0.47
C PRO A 53 -10.80 5.77 -0.18
N THR A 54 -11.77 4.87 -0.40
CA THR A 54 -11.60 3.41 -0.18
C THR A 54 -10.39 2.86 -0.95
N THR A 55 -10.11 3.40 -2.14
CA THR A 55 -8.92 3.06 -2.95
C THR A 55 -7.62 3.33 -2.20
N ARG A 56 -7.55 4.44 -1.45
CA ARG A 56 -6.39 4.82 -0.66
C ARG A 56 -6.20 3.91 0.56
N LEU A 57 -7.29 3.46 1.19
CA LEU A 57 -7.22 2.47 2.28
C LEU A 57 -6.66 1.13 1.79
N TRP A 58 -7.15 0.64 0.64
CA TRP A 58 -6.59 -0.57 0.02
C TRP A 58 -5.13 -0.40 -0.39
N GLY A 59 -4.77 0.77 -0.94
CA GLY A 59 -3.40 1.10 -1.29
C GLY A 59 -2.44 1.02 -0.09
N LEU A 60 -2.82 1.64 1.03
CA LEU A 60 -2.06 1.56 2.29
C LEU A 60 -1.97 0.14 2.84
N GLY A 61 -3.07 -0.63 2.77
CA GLY A 61 -3.08 -2.04 3.19
C GLY A 61 -2.06 -2.88 2.41
N LEU A 62 -2.01 -2.73 1.08
CA LEU A 62 -1.06 -3.45 0.24
C LEU A 62 0.39 -3.05 0.52
N ILE A 63 0.65 -1.77 0.75
CA ILE A 63 1.98 -1.28 1.14
C ILE A 63 2.42 -1.91 2.47
N ALA A 64 1.52 -1.96 3.46
CA ALA A 64 1.81 -2.58 4.75
C ALA A 64 2.17 -4.06 4.62
N VAL A 65 1.40 -4.82 3.82
CA VAL A 65 1.70 -6.24 3.55
C VAL A 65 3.04 -6.40 2.85
N ALA A 66 3.33 -5.56 1.84
CA ALA A 66 4.59 -5.61 1.13
C ALA A 66 5.80 -5.34 2.05
N LEU A 67 5.68 -4.38 2.98
CA LEU A 67 6.72 -4.09 3.97
C LEU A 67 6.99 -5.27 4.90
N VAL A 68 5.93 -5.94 5.39
CA VAL A 68 6.09 -7.12 6.27
C VAL A 68 6.82 -8.24 5.54
N ILE A 69 6.43 -8.55 4.30
CA ILE A 69 7.10 -9.58 3.49
C ILE A 69 8.55 -9.17 3.20
N GLY A 70 8.78 -7.90 2.85
CA GLY A 70 10.11 -7.37 2.58
C GLY A 70 11.04 -7.46 3.79
N ALA A 71 10.56 -7.07 4.98
CA ALA A 71 11.31 -7.17 6.23
C ALA A 71 11.67 -8.64 6.56
N PHE A 72 10.75 -9.58 6.35
CA PHE A 72 11.01 -11.00 6.55
C PHE A 72 12.10 -11.52 5.59
N VAL A 73 11.99 -11.23 4.29
CA VAL A 73 12.97 -11.66 3.29
C VAL A 73 14.34 -11.05 3.57
N ALA A 74 14.40 -9.77 3.93
CA ALA A 74 15.64 -9.09 4.31
C ALA A 74 16.27 -9.72 5.56
N GLY A 75 15.48 -9.96 6.61
CA GLY A 75 15.93 -10.62 7.83
C GLY A 75 16.49 -12.02 7.56
N TRP A 76 15.83 -12.80 6.71
CA TRP A 76 16.30 -14.13 6.31
C TRP A 76 17.62 -14.08 5.53
N ALA A 77 17.74 -13.16 4.57
CA ALA A 77 18.96 -12.98 3.79
C ALA A 77 20.15 -12.58 4.67
N VAL A 78 19.94 -11.66 5.63
CA VAL A 78 20.97 -11.25 6.59
C VAL A 78 21.35 -12.40 7.52
N GLY A 79 20.38 -13.13 8.07
CA GLY A 79 20.64 -14.26 8.97
C GLY A 79 21.44 -15.37 8.30
N THR A 80 21.10 -15.73 7.05
CA THR A 80 21.84 -16.75 6.30
C THR A 80 23.25 -16.29 5.90
N ALA A 81 23.43 -15.02 5.56
CA ALA A 81 24.75 -14.43 5.30
C ALA A 81 25.64 -14.41 6.56
N HIS A 82 25.05 -14.19 7.74
CA HIS A 82 25.80 -14.19 8.99
C HIS A 82 26.20 -15.61 9.42
N ALA A 83 25.26 -16.57 9.34
CA ALA A 83 25.52 -17.97 9.66
C ALA A 83 26.63 -18.59 8.78
N SER A 84 26.73 -18.17 7.51
CA SER A 84 27.79 -18.63 6.60
C SER A 84 29.16 -18.02 6.89
N ARG A 85 29.24 -16.82 7.50
CA ARG A 85 30.50 -16.20 7.93
C ARG A 85 31.06 -16.79 9.21
N VAL A 86 30.20 -17.11 10.18
CA VAL A 86 30.61 -17.71 11.47
C VAL A 86 31.15 -19.15 11.32
N ARG A 87 30.75 -19.84 10.24
CA ARG A 87 31.15 -21.23 9.96
C ARG A 87 32.48 -21.39 9.22
N ARG A 88 33.14 -20.29 8.85
CA ARG A 88 34.47 -20.25 8.23
C ARG A 88 35.51 -19.87 9.27
#